data_AF-A0A516GR15-F1
#
_entry.id   AF-A0A516GR15-F1
#
_cell.length_a   1.000
_cell.length_b   1.000
_cell.length_c   1.000
_cell.angle_alpha   90.00
_cell.angle_beta   90.00
_cell.angle_gamma   90.00
#
_symmetry.space_group_name_H-M   'P 1'
#
loop_
_entity.id
_entity.type
_entity.pdbx_description
1 polymer ?
#
loop_
_entity_poly.entity_id
_entity_poly.type
_entity_poly.pdbx_seq_one_letter_code
_entity_poly.pdbx_strand_id
1 'polypeptide(L)'
;MKIILYLFVITFNMSIMAQNTSTLPYYEIPEYPETYTPGTVISRMIDGLGFRFYWATETLTPNDLDFKLKPDGRPIRDIMLHLYSMSCIIRDAALKVPHIRETLKKPLSYTELRTLTLNNYKAASDIFKTAENLEGFNIIFKGEPEDRVVPFWNAINGPIEDSVWHCGQIATSRRASGNPINPKINHFTGTVKP
;
A
#
# COMPACT_ATOMS: atom_id res chain seq x y z
N MET A 1 49.10 9.13 -50.70
CA MET A 1 48.55 9.00 -49.33
C MET A 1 47.14 9.57 -49.29
N LYS A 2 46.11 8.72 -49.32
CA LYS A 2 44.73 9.10 -48.98
C LYS A 2 44.15 7.94 -48.17
N ILE A 3 44.33 8.00 -46.85
CA ILE A 3 43.67 7.09 -45.91
C ILE A 3 42.23 7.57 -45.81
N ILE A 4 41.30 6.80 -46.39
CA ILE A 4 39.87 6.94 -46.12
C ILE A 4 39.65 6.32 -44.75
N LEU A 5 39.60 7.15 -43.71
CA LEU A 5 39.29 6.72 -42.36
C LEU A 5 37.76 6.63 -42.23
N TYR A 6 37.26 5.40 -42.19
CA TYR A 6 35.86 5.12 -41.94
C TYR A 6 35.46 5.55 -40.52
N LEU A 7 34.29 6.19 -40.47
CA LEU A 7 33.52 6.59 -39.32
C LEU A 7 33.31 5.43 -38.32
N PHE A 8 33.56 5.67 -37.03
CA PHE A 8 32.94 4.90 -35.94
C PHE A 8 32.49 5.87 -34.85
N VAL A 9 31.33 6.50 -35.07
CA VAL A 9 30.65 7.27 -34.03
C VAL A 9 29.92 6.26 -33.15
N ILE A 10 30.53 5.93 -32.01
CA ILE A 10 29.88 5.17 -30.94
C ILE A 10 28.86 6.11 -30.31
N THR A 11 27.61 6.02 -30.75
CA THR A 11 26.49 6.62 -30.03
C THR A 11 26.23 5.76 -28.79
N PHE A 12 26.64 6.30 -27.65
CA PHE A 12 26.31 5.75 -26.34
C PHE A 12 24.79 5.86 -26.18
N ASN A 13 24.07 4.76 -26.46
CA ASN A 13 22.65 4.66 -26.16
C ASN A 13 22.52 4.60 -24.64
N MET A 14 22.39 5.77 -24.00
CA MET A 14 21.81 5.83 -22.68
C MET A 14 20.36 5.40 -22.82
N SER A 15 20.11 4.12 -22.53
CA SER A 15 18.79 3.61 -22.22
C SER A 15 18.29 4.39 -21.01
N ILE A 16 17.60 5.50 -21.26
CA ILE A 16 16.72 6.12 -20.29
C ILE A 16 15.70 5.02 -19.98
N MET A 17 15.84 4.36 -18.84
CA MET A 17 14.69 3.66 -18.27
C MET A 17 13.66 4.76 -18.03
N ALA A 18 12.69 4.85 -18.95
CA ALA A 18 11.49 5.63 -18.74
C ALA A 18 10.99 5.25 -17.35
N GLN A 19 10.73 6.26 -16.52
CA GLN A 19 9.95 6.07 -15.30
C GLN A 19 8.72 5.29 -15.73
N ASN A 20 8.60 4.03 -15.30
CA ASN A 20 7.31 3.36 -15.29
C ASN A 20 6.45 4.19 -14.34
N THR A 21 5.79 5.21 -14.88
CA THR A 21 4.61 5.83 -14.30
C THR A 21 3.47 4.81 -14.43
N SER A 22 3.66 3.61 -13.90
CA SER A 22 2.53 2.76 -13.56
C SER A 22 1.76 3.56 -12.53
N THR A 23 0.61 4.09 -12.92
CA THR A 23 -0.33 4.73 -12.02
C THR A 23 -0.52 3.80 -10.82
N LEU A 24 -0.16 4.28 -9.63
CA LEU A 24 -0.34 3.52 -8.39
C LEU A 24 -1.81 3.09 -8.27
N PRO A 25 -2.09 1.87 -7.77
CA PRO A 25 -3.46 1.41 -7.67
C PRO A 25 -4.23 2.27 -6.66
N TYR A 26 -5.56 2.24 -6.76
CA TYR A 26 -6.47 2.92 -5.84
C TYR A 26 -6.55 4.45 -5.93
N TYR A 27 -6.16 5.04 -7.07
CA TYR A 27 -6.66 6.38 -7.42
C TYR A 27 -8.20 6.41 -7.35
N GLU A 28 -8.83 5.35 -7.86
CA GLU A 28 -10.23 4.99 -7.65
C GLU A 28 -10.36 3.53 -7.19
N ILE A 29 -11.45 3.22 -6.50
CA ILE A 29 -11.79 1.85 -6.12
C ILE A 29 -12.16 1.05 -7.38
N PRO A 30 -11.62 -0.15 -7.61
CA PRO A 30 -12.02 -1.01 -8.73
C PRO A 30 -13.51 -1.37 -8.70
N GLU A 31 -14.07 -1.76 -9.85
CA GLU A 31 -15.45 -2.26 -9.91
C GLU A 31 -15.66 -3.50 -9.01
N TYR A 32 -16.81 -3.54 -8.34
CA TYR A 32 -17.17 -4.65 -7.44
C TYR A 32 -17.60 -5.87 -8.24
N PRO A 33 -17.37 -7.10 -7.72
CA PRO A 33 -18.01 -8.31 -8.21
C PRO A 33 -19.53 -8.22 -8.15
N GLU A 34 -20.23 -8.82 -9.11
CA GLU A 34 -21.70 -8.90 -9.11
C GLU A 34 -22.25 -9.75 -7.97
N THR A 35 -21.45 -10.69 -7.45
CA THR A 35 -21.86 -11.66 -6.42
C THR A 35 -21.17 -11.39 -5.09
N TYR A 36 -21.92 -11.54 -4.01
CA TYR A 36 -21.40 -11.50 -2.65
C TYR A 36 -20.95 -12.89 -2.20
N THR A 37 -19.63 -13.08 -2.11
CA THR A 37 -18.96 -14.14 -1.34
C THR A 37 -18.17 -13.55 -0.17
N PRO A 38 -17.81 -14.34 0.86
CA PRO A 38 -16.87 -13.90 1.89
C PRO A 38 -15.59 -13.26 1.31
N GLY A 39 -15.01 -13.85 0.26
CA GLY A 39 -13.83 -13.31 -0.41
C GLY A 39 -14.07 -11.95 -1.08
N THR A 40 -15.17 -11.80 -1.81
CA THR A 40 -15.52 -10.52 -2.46
C THR A 40 -15.78 -9.39 -1.45
N VAL A 41 -16.37 -9.69 -0.29
CA VAL A 41 -16.59 -8.72 0.79
C VAL A 41 -15.26 -8.25 1.36
N ILE A 42 -14.34 -9.18 1.65
CA ILE A 42 -13.00 -8.86 2.16
C ILE A 42 -12.19 -8.08 1.12
N SER A 43 -12.23 -8.48 -0.15
CA SER A 43 -11.62 -7.74 -1.26
C SER A 43 -12.14 -6.29 -1.30
N ARG A 44 -13.46 -6.08 -1.19
CA ARG A 44 -14.05 -4.73 -1.16
C ARG A 44 -13.63 -3.91 0.06
N MET A 45 -13.48 -4.52 1.23
CA MET A 45 -12.95 -3.84 2.42
C MET A 45 -11.51 -3.39 2.21
N ILE A 46 -10.67 -4.24 1.61
CA ILE A 46 -9.27 -3.93 1.30
C ILE A 46 -9.19 -2.87 0.19
N ASP A 47 -10.04 -2.91 -0.82
CA ASP A 47 -10.10 -1.87 -1.86
C ASP A 47 -10.42 -0.49 -1.25
N GLY A 48 -11.40 -0.44 -0.34
CA GLY A 48 -11.74 0.78 0.40
C GLY A 48 -10.59 1.29 1.26
N LEU A 49 -9.85 0.39 1.93
CA LEU A 49 -8.62 0.72 2.65
C LEU A 49 -7.53 1.27 1.70
N GLY A 50 -7.31 0.61 0.55
CA GLY A 50 -6.34 1.03 -0.45
C GLY A 50 -6.62 2.45 -0.95
N PHE A 51 -7.87 2.77 -1.25
CA PHE A 51 -8.30 4.12 -1.66
C PHE A 51 -8.06 5.16 -0.56
N ARG A 52 -8.40 4.84 0.70
CA ARG A 52 -8.14 5.74 1.84
C ARG A 52 -6.66 5.99 2.02
N PHE A 53 -5.83 4.96 1.94
CA PHE A 53 -4.39 5.09 2.07
C PHE A 53 -3.78 5.90 0.91
N TYR A 54 -4.23 5.64 -0.32
CA TYR A 54 -3.81 6.39 -1.51
C TYR A 54 -3.97 7.89 -1.27
N TRP A 55 -5.20 8.31 -0.94
CA TRP A 55 -5.54 9.72 -0.79
C TRP A 55 -5.03 10.34 0.50
N ALA A 56 -4.92 9.57 1.58
CA ALA A 56 -4.29 10.06 2.81
C ALA A 56 -2.81 10.38 2.60
N THR A 57 -2.12 9.61 1.74
CA THR A 57 -0.67 9.75 1.52
C THR A 57 -0.29 10.51 0.26
N GLU A 58 -1.25 10.90 -0.58
CA GLU A 58 -1.01 11.67 -1.80
C GLU A 58 -0.37 13.02 -1.50
N THR A 59 0.65 13.41 -2.28
CA THR A 59 1.37 14.70 -2.20
C THR A 59 1.94 15.10 -0.83
N LEU A 60 2.23 14.16 0.07
CA LEU A 60 2.90 14.51 1.33
C LEU A 60 4.33 15.01 1.08
N THR A 61 4.67 16.13 1.72
CA THR A 61 6.00 16.74 1.71
C THR A 61 6.85 16.24 2.89
N PRO A 62 8.18 16.47 2.91
CA PRO A 62 9.00 16.19 4.09
C PRO A 62 8.45 16.83 5.37
N ASN A 63 7.94 18.05 5.30
CA ASN A 63 7.33 18.74 6.44
C ASN A 63 6.07 18.00 6.94
N ASP A 64 5.24 17.48 6.04
CA ASP A 64 4.07 16.68 6.43
C ASP A 64 4.50 15.36 7.08
N LEU A 65 5.52 14.70 6.52
CA LEU A 65 6.01 13.40 7.00
C LEU A 65 6.52 13.46 8.43
N ASP A 66 7.19 14.55 8.78
CA ASP A 66 7.75 14.79 10.12
C ASP A 66 6.75 15.48 11.07
N PHE A 67 5.58 15.91 10.57
CA PHE A 67 4.57 16.61 11.35
C PHE A 67 4.00 15.73 12.48
N LYS A 68 3.83 16.33 13.66
CA LYS A 68 3.20 15.72 14.83
C LYS A 68 2.09 16.62 15.36
N LEU A 69 0.93 16.04 15.67
CA LEU A 69 -0.20 16.76 16.29
C LEU A 69 0.10 17.26 17.70
N LYS A 70 1.03 16.61 18.40
CA LYS A 70 1.51 16.95 19.74
C LYS A 70 2.97 16.49 19.89
N PRO A 71 3.76 17.03 20.83
CA PRO A 71 5.19 16.71 20.95
C PRO A 71 5.52 15.20 21.07
N ASP A 72 4.70 14.46 21.83
CA ASP A 72 4.78 13.00 22.03
C ASP A 72 3.98 12.21 20.97
N GLY A 73 3.42 12.90 19.97
CA GLY A 73 2.66 12.30 18.89
C GLY A 73 3.54 11.54 17.90
N ARG A 74 2.93 10.58 17.20
CA ARG A 74 3.58 9.82 16.14
C ARG A 74 3.62 10.67 14.86
N PRO A 75 4.79 10.82 14.20
CA PRO A 75 4.86 11.52 12.92
C PRO A 75 4.24 10.68 11.80
N ILE A 76 3.79 11.32 10.72
CA ILE A 76 3.11 10.63 9.61
C ILE A 76 3.99 9.50 9.03
N ARG A 77 5.30 9.72 8.92
CA ARG A 77 6.25 8.69 8.43
C ARG A 77 6.18 7.38 9.22
N ASP A 78 6.00 7.45 10.53
CA ASP A 78 5.98 6.27 11.39
C ASP A 78 4.62 5.57 11.31
N ILE A 79 3.55 6.33 11.08
CA ILE A 79 2.22 5.77 10.78
C ILE A 79 2.28 5.02 9.44
N MET A 80 2.89 5.61 8.41
CA MET A 80 3.05 4.96 7.11
C MET A 80 3.89 3.67 7.21
N LEU A 81 4.95 3.66 8.01
CA LEU A 81 5.75 2.45 8.26
C LEU A 81 4.93 1.34 8.95
N HIS A 82 4.08 1.72 9.92
CA HIS A 82 3.15 0.79 10.57
C HIS A 82 2.14 0.22 9.56
N LEU A 83 1.53 1.06 8.73
CA LEU A 83 0.59 0.66 7.68
C LEU A 83 1.24 -0.25 6.64
N TYR A 84 2.49 0.01 6.27
CA TYR A 84 3.26 -0.89 5.41
C TYR A 84 3.41 -2.28 6.04
N SER A 85 3.79 -2.36 7.32
CA SER A 85 3.85 -3.63 8.06
C SER A 85 2.51 -4.37 8.07
N MET A 86 1.41 -3.66 8.34
CA MET A 86 0.05 -4.24 8.31
C MET A 86 -0.33 -4.74 6.91
N SER A 87 0.02 -4.00 5.85
CA SER A 87 -0.22 -4.42 4.47
C SER A 87 0.53 -5.69 4.10
N CYS A 88 1.76 -5.87 4.61
CA CYS A 88 2.51 -7.11 4.43
C CYS A 88 1.80 -8.29 5.09
N ILE A 89 1.27 -8.14 6.31
CA ILE A 89 0.51 -9.21 6.98
C ILE A 89 -0.72 -9.61 6.16
N ILE A 90 -1.47 -8.63 5.63
CA ILE A 90 -2.66 -8.90 4.80
C ILE A 90 -2.27 -9.63 3.52
N ARG A 91 -1.22 -9.16 2.83
CA ARG A 91 -0.69 -9.81 1.63
C ARG A 91 -0.22 -11.24 1.92
N ASP A 92 0.54 -11.44 2.99
CA ASP A 92 1.12 -12.74 3.33
C ASP A 92 0.02 -13.75 3.69
N ALA A 93 -1.04 -13.31 4.39
CA ALA A 93 -2.24 -14.11 4.61
C ALA A 93 -2.93 -14.49 3.29
N ALA A 94 -3.10 -13.54 2.36
CA ALA A 94 -3.66 -13.80 1.03
C ALA A 94 -2.82 -14.80 0.22
N LEU A 95 -1.49 -14.67 0.27
CA LEU A 95 -0.55 -15.58 -0.37
C LEU A 95 -0.39 -16.92 0.36
N LYS A 96 -0.96 -17.06 1.57
CA LYS A 96 -0.84 -18.22 2.45
C LYS A 96 0.61 -18.56 2.78
N VAL A 97 1.43 -17.54 3.00
CA VAL A 97 2.85 -17.67 3.35
C VAL A 97 3.12 -17.12 4.75
N PRO A 98 4.18 -17.60 5.45
CA PRO A 98 4.60 -17.01 6.72
C PRO A 98 5.01 -15.55 6.59
N HIS A 99 4.50 -14.71 7.48
CA HIS A 99 4.96 -13.35 7.68
C HIS A 99 6.29 -13.34 8.44
N ILE A 100 7.32 -12.74 7.84
CA ILE A 100 8.68 -12.70 8.38
C ILE A 100 9.06 -11.25 8.72
N ARG A 101 9.04 -10.90 10.00
CA ARG A 101 9.25 -9.52 10.48
C ARG A 101 10.63 -8.98 10.13
N GLU A 102 11.63 -9.85 10.05
CA GLU A 102 13.02 -9.52 9.74
C GLU A 102 13.17 -8.89 8.35
N THR A 103 12.28 -9.24 7.42
CA THR A 103 12.29 -8.70 6.04
C THR A 103 11.88 -7.22 5.99
N LEU A 104 11.27 -6.69 7.06
CA LEU A 104 10.76 -5.32 7.13
C LEU A 104 11.76 -4.32 7.74
N LYS A 105 12.97 -4.75 8.08
CA LYS A 105 13.97 -3.90 8.75
C LYS A 105 14.65 -2.88 7.83
N LYS A 106 14.54 -3.05 6.51
CA LYS A 106 15.15 -2.14 5.54
C LYS A 106 14.47 -0.76 5.62
N PRO A 107 15.22 0.34 5.76
CA PRO A 107 14.66 1.68 5.63
C PRO A 107 14.04 1.88 4.25
N LEU A 108 12.83 2.44 4.21
CA LEU A 108 12.10 2.74 2.99
C LEU A 108 11.89 4.25 2.87
N SER A 109 12.06 4.77 1.66
CA SER A 109 11.65 6.12 1.30
C SER A 109 10.13 6.26 1.32
N TYR A 110 9.65 7.51 1.32
CA TYR A 110 8.24 7.83 1.15
C TYR A 110 7.62 7.17 -0.08
N THR A 111 8.29 7.26 -1.24
CA THR A 111 7.80 6.68 -2.49
C THR A 111 7.73 5.15 -2.42
N GLU A 112 8.73 4.50 -1.81
CA GLU A 112 8.72 3.05 -1.62
C GLU A 112 7.61 2.63 -0.65
N LEU A 113 7.43 3.31 0.48
CA LEU A 113 6.35 3.03 1.44
C LEU A 113 4.99 3.10 0.76
N ARG A 114 4.73 4.15 -0.02
CA ARG A 114 3.46 4.31 -0.74
C ARG A 114 3.26 3.19 -1.76
N THR A 115 4.25 2.98 -2.61
CA THR A 115 4.19 2.01 -3.71
C THR A 115 3.98 0.60 -3.19
N LEU A 116 4.79 0.16 -2.23
CA LEU A 116 4.73 -1.19 -1.69
C LEU A 116 3.42 -1.43 -0.94
N THR A 117 2.98 -0.47 -0.12
CA THR A 117 1.73 -0.61 0.66
C THR A 117 0.51 -0.73 -0.26
N LEU A 118 0.40 0.14 -1.28
CA LEU A 118 -0.70 0.10 -2.24
C LEU A 118 -0.71 -1.18 -3.07
N ASN A 119 0.47 -1.65 -3.51
CA ASN A 119 0.58 -2.90 -4.24
C ASN A 119 0.29 -4.13 -3.38
N ASN A 120 0.65 -4.11 -2.09
CA ASN A 120 0.29 -5.17 -1.15
C ASN A 120 -1.23 -5.28 -0.99
N TYR A 121 -1.92 -4.15 -0.81
CA TYR A 121 -3.38 -4.13 -0.75
C TYR A 121 -4.00 -4.62 -2.06
N LYS A 122 -3.45 -4.23 -3.23
CA LYS A 122 -3.95 -4.69 -4.53
C LYS A 122 -3.78 -6.19 -4.71
N ALA A 123 -2.60 -6.72 -4.43
CA ALA A 123 -2.33 -8.15 -4.51
C ALA A 123 -3.25 -8.96 -3.60
N ALA A 124 -3.44 -8.50 -2.34
CA ALA A 124 -4.34 -9.17 -1.42
C ALA A 124 -5.81 -9.13 -1.90
N SER A 125 -6.30 -7.95 -2.30
CA SER A 125 -7.66 -7.79 -2.82
C SER A 125 -7.92 -8.71 -4.01
N ASP A 126 -6.99 -8.75 -4.98
CA ASP A 126 -7.14 -9.58 -6.18
C ASP A 126 -7.23 -11.07 -5.86
N ILE A 127 -6.46 -11.55 -4.87
CA ILE A 127 -6.51 -12.93 -4.42
C ILE A 127 -7.83 -13.24 -3.69
N PHE A 128 -8.25 -12.37 -2.76
CA PHE A 128 -9.50 -12.60 -2.04
C PHE A 128 -10.73 -12.49 -2.94
N LYS A 129 -10.67 -11.68 -3.99
CA LYS A 129 -11.77 -11.51 -4.96
C LYS A 129 -12.17 -12.82 -5.63
N THR A 130 -11.24 -13.77 -5.77
CA THR A 130 -11.50 -15.09 -6.37
C THR A 130 -11.79 -16.19 -5.35
N ALA A 131 -11.76 -15.87 -4.05
CA ALA A 131 -11.98 -16.86 -2.99
C ALA A 131 -13.49 -17.05 -2.68
N GLU A 132 -13.94 -18.30 -2.72
CA GLU A 132 -15.32 -18.67 -2.34
C GLU A 132 -15.51 -18.71 -0.81
N ASN A 133 -14.46 -19.07 -0.08
CA ASN A 133 -14.41 -19.06 1.37
C ASN A 133 -13.06 -18.52 1.86
N LEU A 134 -12.95 -18.28 3.17
CA LEU A 134 -11.75 -17.75 3.81
C LEU A 134 -10.97 -18.83 4.59
N GLU A 135 -11.34 -20.10 4.42
CA GLU A 135 -10.62 -21.20 5.05
C GLU A 135 -9.20 -21.32 4.47
N GLY A 136 -8.22 -21.49 5.35
CA GLY A 136 -6.81 -21.59 4.97
C GLY A 136 -6.11 -20.26 4.68
N PHE A 137 -6.78 -19.11 4.84
CA PHE A 137 -6.14 -17.79 4.81
C PHE A 137 -5.67 -17.32 6.19
N ASN A 138 -5.28 -18.26 7.07
CA ASN A 138 -4.78 -17.93 8.40
C ASN A 138 -3.56 -17.00 8.30
N ILE A 139 -3.41 -16.13 9.31
CA ILE A 139 -2.16 -15.39 9.44
C ILE A 139 -1.14 -16.30 10.10
N ILE A 140 0.01 -16.45 9.46
CA ILE A 140 1.11 -17.27 9.95
C ILE A 140 2.25 -16.32 10.29
N PHE A 141 2.61 -16.20 11.55
CA PHE A 141 3.79 -15.45 11.97
C PHE A 141 4.96 -16.41 12.10
N LYS A 142 6.03 -16.16 11.34
CA LYS A 142 7.26 -16.95 11.46
C LYS A 142 7.81 -16.83 12.88
N GLY A 143 8.05 -17.97 13.52
CA GLY A 143 8.60 -18.05 14.86
C GLY A 143 9.65 -19.15 14.98
N GLU A 144 10.41 -19.08 16.06
CA GLU A 144 11.40 -20.09 16.45
C GLU A 144 11.10 -20.44 17.93
N PRO A 145 10.77 -21.71 18.27
CA PRO A 145 10.93 -22.92 17.46
C PRO A 145 9.79 -23.21 16.47
N GLU A 146 8.63 -22.57 16.60
CA GLU A 146 7.46 -22.86 15.77
C GLU A 146 6.73 -21.58 15.32
N ASP A 147 6.01 -21.70 14.21
CA ASP A 147 5.22 -20.61 13.67
C ASP A 147 3.94 -20.41 14.48
N ARG A 148 3.60 -19.15 14.76
CA ARG A 148 2.34 -18.81 15.42
C ARG A 148 1.26 -18.63 14.35
N VAL A 149 0.27 -19.49 14.35
CA VAL A 149 -0.88 -19.43 13.44
C VAL A 149 -2.08 -18.79 14.16
N VAL A 150 -2.72 -17.81 13.53
CA VAL A 150 -3.97 -17.21 14.03
C VAL A 150 -5.02 -17.17 12.92
N PRO A 151 -6.31 -17.31 13.25
CA PRO A 151 -7.36 -17.37 12.25
C PRO A 151 -7.51 -16.05 11.49
N PHE A 152 -8.00 -16.13 10.24
CA PHE A 152 -8.15 -14.95 9.38
C PHE A 152 -9.04 -13.85 9.98
N TRP A 153 -9.96 -14.18 10.88
CA TRP A 153 -10.76 -13.20 11.64
C TRP A 153 -9.90 -12.10 12.27
N ASN A 154 -8.69 -12.44 12.72
CA ASN A 154 -7.76 -11.48 13.30
C ASN A 154 -7.17 -10.51 12.26
N ALA A 155 -7.18 -10.85 10.97
CA ALA A 155 -6.79 -9.94 9.89
C ALA A 155 -7.78 -8.76 9.76
N ILE A 156 -9.07 -9.03 9.97
CA ILE A 156 -10.12 -8.01 9.92
C ILE A 156 -9.91 -7.02 11.08
N ASN A 157 -9.91 -7.51 12.31
CA ASN A 157 -9.83 -6.67 13.51
C ASN A 157 -8.48 -5.95 13.66
N GLY A 158 -7.40 -6.64 13.29
CA GLY A 158 -6.06 -6.11 13.38
C GLY A 158 -5.72 -5.32 12.13
N PRO A 159 -4.97 -5.89 11.18
CA PRO A 159 -4.34 -5.13 10.12
C PRO A 159 -5.33 -4.40 9.19
N ILE A 160 -6.55 -4.87 8.94
CA ILE A 160 -7.50 -4.16 8.06
C ILE A 160 -8.09 -2.93 8.78
N GLU A 161 -8.82 -3.14 9.87
CA GLU A 161 -9.50 -2.05 10.60
C GLU A 161 -8.51 -1.07 11.24
N ASP A 162 -7.41 -1.55 11.82
CA ASP A 162 -6.35 -0.68 12.37
C ASP A 162 -5.71 0.18 11.27
N SER A 163 -5.58 -0.36 10.05
CA SER A 163 -5.07 0.43 8.93
C SER A 163 -6.03 1.55 8.51
N VAL A 164 -7.34 1.28 8.51
CA VAL A 164 -8.36 2.31 8.25
C VAL A 164 -8.31 3.39 9.33
N TRP A 165 -8.23 2.98 10.60
CA TRP A 165 -8.10 3.88 11.75
C TRP A 165 -6.88 4.81 11.62
N HIS A 166 -5.73 4.25 11.25
CA HIS A 166 -4.48 4.99 11.08
C HIS A 166 -4.47 5.88 9.83
N CYS A 167 -5.18 5.54 8.75
CA CYS A 167 -5.40 6.47 7.63
C CYS A 167 -6.13 7.74 8.09
N GLY A 168 -7.07 7.65 9.03
CA GLY A 168 -7.74 8.80 9.64
C GLY A 168 -6.79 9.73 10.41
N GLN A 169 -5.76 9.16 11.05
CA GLN A 169 -4.72 9.95 11.72
C GLN A 169 -3.86 10.71 10.71
N ILE A 170 -3.43 10.07 9.61
CA ILE A 170 -2.69 10.75 8.54
C ILE A 170 -3.53 11.89 7.97
N ALA A 171 -4.82 11.65 7.67
CA ALA A 171 -5.74 12.65 7.15
C ALA A 171 -5.86 13.88 8.08
N THR A 172 -5.89 13.66 9.39
CA THR A 172 -5.96 14.73 10.39
C THR A 172 -4.64 15.49 10.48
N SER A 173 -3.51 14.77 10.59
CA SER A 173 -2.17 15.36 10.67
C SER A 173 -1.84 16.21 9.44
N ARG A 174 -2.10 15.72 8.22
CA ARG A 174 -1.82 16.49 7.00
C ARG A 174 -2.70 17.73 6.86
N ARG A 175 -3.93 17.68 7.37
CA ARG A 175 -4.80 18.87 7.41
C ARG A 175 -4.22 19.91 8.37
N ALA A 176 -3.74 19.48 9.53
CA ALA A 176 -3.12 20.36 10.51
C ALA A 176 -1.77 20.94 10.03
N SER A 177 -1.04 20.25 9.16
CA SER A 177 0.17 20.77 8.52
C SER A 177 -0.10 21.68 7.29
N GLY A 178 -1.36 21.91 6.93
CA GLY A 178 -1.73 22.79 5.81
C GLY A 178 -1.81 22.11 4.44
N ASN A 179 -1.75 20.77 4.39
CA ASN A 179 -1.87 19.97 3.17
C ASN A 179 -3.12 19.06 3.24
N PRO A 180 -4.35 19.58 3.11
CA PRO A 180 -5.56 18.76 3.19
C PRO A 180 -5.69 17.77 2.02
N ILE A 181 -6.42 16.67 2.24
CA ILE A 181 -6.78 15.71 1.17
C ILE A 181 -7.61 16.40 0.09
N ASN A 182 -7.44 15.99 -1.17
CA ASN A 182 -8.21 16.47 -2.31
C ASN A 182 -9.73 16.42 -2.03
N PRO A 183 -10.45 17.56 -2.05
CA PRO A 183 -11.88 17.62 -1.71
C PRO A 183 -12.78 17.00 -2.79
N LYS A 184 -12.25 16.68 -3.98
CA LYS A 184 -13.00 16.05 -5.07
C LYS A 184 -13.22 14.55 -4.87
N ILE A 185 -12.50 13.91 -3.95
CA ILE A 185 -12.65 12.48 -3.72
C ILE A 185 -13.98 12.19 -3.03
N ASN A 186 -14.58 11.06 -3.37
CA ASN A 186 -15.79 10.59 -2.74
C ASN A 186 -15.54 9.23 -2.09
N HIS A 187 -15.47 9.19 -0.77
CA HIS A 187 -15.24 7.96 -0.02
C HIS A 187 -16.39 6.95 -0.12
N PHE A 188 -17.60 7.39 -0.45
CA PHE A 188 -18.75 6.50 -0.60
C PHE A 188 -18.70 5.76 -1.95
N THR A 189 -18.47 6.50 -3.05
CA THR A 189 -18.39 5.89 -4.39
C THR A 189 -17.01 5.33 -4.71
N GLY A 190 -15.97 5.75 -3.97
CA GLY A 190 -14.58 5.37 -4.26
C GLY A 190 -14.01 6.03 -5.51
N THR A 191 -14.57 7.17 -5.93
CA THR A 191 -14.21 7.85 -7.19
C THR A 191 -13.76 9.27 -6.95
N VAL A 192 -13.17 9.89 -7.99
CA VAL A 192 -12.80 11.31 -7.99
C VAL A 192 -13.76 12.08 -8.87
N LYS A 193 -14.38 13.13 -8.34
CA LYS A 193 -15.23 14.01 -9.15
C LYS A 193 -14.39 14.74 -10.20
N PRO A 194 -14.91 14.96 -11.42
CA PRO A 194 -14.24 15.77 -12.43
C PRO A 194 -13.91 17.20 -11.95
#